data_AF-A0A9D7QG16-F1
#
_entry.id   AF-A0A9D7QG16-F1
#
_cell.length_a   1.000
_cell.length_b   1.000
_cell.length_c   1.000
_cell.angle_alpha   90.00
_cell.angle_beta   90.00
_cell.angle_gamma   90.00
#
_symmetry.space_group_name_H-M   'P 1'
#
loop_
_entity.id
_entity.type
_entity.pdbx_description
1 polymer ?
#
loop_
_entity_poly.entity_id
_entity_poly.type
_entity_poly.pdbx_seq_one_letter_code
_entity_poly.pdbx_strand_id
1 'polypeptide(L)'
;MRWRARATDPFPVPDRVAVGALGVLSGAFTYLWPTIARIATGDPEAYTKTMAAWRVIASEIKLGTWIDYVYADYGPVGWLVAAAVIVGYARFMLSPHAWRWGPELWGWAGAYPAYQVLVTGIGPSRIRYFIMAFPVALIIAWLLDRERVARHRVALLVALGCGGVALQGWWIWNYWMITRVSGDFQFP
;
A
#
# COMPACT_ATOMS: atom_id res chain seq x y z
N MET A 1 7.49 1.92 -22.65
CA MET A 1 6.52 2.58 -23.55
C MET A 1 5.87 1.60 -24.53
N ARG A 2 4.77 0.95 -24.13
CA ARG A 2 4.00 0.00 -24.97
C ARG A 2 3.17 0.68 -26.08
N TRP A 3 3.07 2.01 -26.07
CA TRP A 3 2.33 2.75 -27.10
C TRP A 3 3.04 2.75 -28.47
N ARG A 4 4.38 2.66 -28.49
CA ARG A 4 5.19 2.64 -29.73
C ARG A 4 5.26 1.26 -30.41
N ALA A 5 4.90 0.19 -29.72
CA ALA A 5 4.97 -1.19 -30.21
C ALA A 5 3.58 -1.82 -30.45
N ARG A 6 2.53 -1.00 -30.61
CA ARG A 6 1.15 -1.47 -30.80
C ARG A 6 0.96 -2.38 -32.02
N ALA A 7 1.86 -2.27 -33.00
CA ALA A 7 1.89 -3.10 -34.20
C ALA A 7 2.48 -4.50 -33.97
N THR A 8 3.22 -4.72 -32.87
CA THR A 8 3.92 -5.98 -32.56
C THR A 8 3.37 -6.72 -31.34
N ASP A 9 2.60 -6.05 -30.47
CA ASP A 9 1.87 -6.64 -29.33
C ASP A 9 0.37 -6.27 -29.42
N PRO A 10 -0.43 -6.99 -30.24
CA PRO A 10 -1.84 -6.65 -30.44
C PRO A 10 -2.63 -6.94 -29.17
N PHE A 11 -3.21 -5.90 -28.56
CA PHE A 11 -4.09 -6.04 -27.38
C PHE A 11 -5.43 -6.67 -27.80
N PRO A 12 -5.70 -7.95 -27.47
CA PRO A 12 -6.85 -8.70 -27.96
C PRO A 12 -8.18 -8.07 -27.50
N VAL A 13 -9.24 -8.23 -28.29
CA VAL A 13 -10.58 -7.74 -27.93
C VAL A 13 -11.09 -8.32 -26.60
N PRO A 14 -10.90 -9.63 -26.29
CA PRO A 14 -11.28 -10.18 -25.00
C PRO A 14 -10.62 -9.46 -23.82
N ASP A 15 -9.32 -9.14 -23.92
CA ASP A 15 -8.60 -8.45 -22.86
C ASP A 15 -9.07 -6.99 -22.70
N ARG A 16 -9.45 -6.33 -23.80
CA ARG A 16 -10.07 -4.99 -23.75
C ARG A 16 -11.38 -5.01 -22.99
N VAL A 17 -12.23 -6.00 -23.27
CA VAL A 17 -13.52 -6.18 -22.59
C VAL A 17 -13.29 -6.52 -21.12
N ALA A 18 -12.34 -7.41 -20.82
CA ALA A 18 -11.99 -7.78 -19.45
C ALA A 18 -11.49 -6.57 -18.64
N VAL A 19 -10.57 -5.78 -19.20
CA VAL A 19 -10.06 -4.55 -18.55
C VAL A 19 -11.18 -3.52 -18.39
N GLY A 20 -12.04 -3.34 -19.40
CA GLY A 20 -13.19 -2.46 -19.31
C GLY A 20 -14.17 -2.89 -18.21
N ALA A 21 -14.52 -4.18 -18.16
CA ALA A 21 -15.38 -4.76 -17.14
C ALA A 21 -14.78 -4.60 -15.74
N LEU A 22 -13.48 -4.87 -15.58
CA LEU A 22 -12.76 -4.65 -14.32
C LEU A 22 -12.78 -3.18 -13.90
N GLY A 23 -12.64 -2.26 -14.85
CA GLY A 23 -12.74 -0.81 -14.60
C GLY A 23 -14.12 -0.42 -14.05
N VAL A 24 -15.19 -0.89 -14.70
CA VAL A 24 -16.57 -0.66 -14.25
C VAL A 24 -16.79 -1.27 -12.86
N LEU A 25 -16.35 -2.50 -12.65
CA LEU A 25 -16.52 -3.23 -11.39
C LEU A 25 -15.76 -2.56 -10.24
N SER A 26 -14.55 -2.05 -10.52
CA SER A 26 -13.75 -1.26 -9.57
C SER A 26 -14.45 0.05 -9.21
N GLY A 27 -15.02 0.73 -10.21
CA GLY A 27 -15.85 1.92 -9.97
C GLY A 27 -17.05 1.61 -9.09
N ALA A 28 -17.80 0.55 -9.40
CA ALA A 28 -18.94 0.11 -8.61
C ALA A 28 -18.55 -0.21 -7.16
N PHE A 29 -17.45 -0.94 -6.94
CA PHE A 29 -16.95 -1.23 -5.60
C PHE A 29 -16.47 0.00 -4.84
N THR A 30 -15.98 1.03 -5.53
CA THR A 30 -15.61 2.30 -4.89
C THR A 30 -16.82 2.97 -4.24
N TYR A 31 -18.00 2.85 -4.85
CA TYR A 31 -19.25 3.39 -4.30
C TYR A 31 -19.96 2.45 -3.32
N LEU A 32 -19.49 1.20 -3.17
CA LEU A 32 -20.14 0.21 -2.30
C LEU A 32 -20.19 0.71 -0.86
N TRP A 33 -19.06 1.15 -0.30
CA TRP A 33 -18.99 1.59 1.09
C TRP A 33 -19.79 2.87 1.38
N PRO A 34 -19.66 3.96 0.59
CA PRO A 34 -20.54 5.13 0.75
C PRO A 34 -22.03 4.78 0.67
N THR A 35 -22.41 3.82 -0.18
CA THR A 35 -23.79 3.35 -0.32
C THR A 35 -24.26 2.58 0.92
N ILE A 36 -23.43 1.68 1.45
CA ILE A 36 -23.72 0.95 2.70
C ILE A 36 -23.89 1.95 3.85
N ALA A 37 -22.97 2.91 4.00
CA ALA A 37 -23.05 3.93 5.04
C ALA A 37 -24.35 4.75 4.93
N ARG A 38 -24.72 5.18 3.72
CA ARG A 38 -25.99 5.89 3.48
C ARG A 38 -27.20 5.05 3.88
N ILE A 39 -27.27 3.79 3.45
CA ILE A 39 -28.42 2.93 3.74
C ILE A 39 -28.52 2.63 5.24
N ALA A 40 -27.40 2.30 5.89
CA ALA A 40 -27.38 1.94 7.30
C ALA A 40 -27.70 3.10 8.24
N THR A 41 -27.38 4.34 7.85
CA THR A 41 -27.56 5.54 8.68
C THR A 41 -28.77 6.39 8.29
N GLY A 42 -29.31 6.22 7.07
CA GLY A 42 -30.34 7.10 6.51
C GLY A 42 -29.83 8.47 6.07
N ASP A 43 -28.54 8.76 6.25
CA ASP A 43 -27.93 10.05 5.90
C ASP A 43 -27.14 9.93 4.57
N PRO A 44 -27.56 10.65 3.50
CA PRO A 44 -26.83 10.70 2.23
C PRO A 44 -25.37 11.13 2.36
N GLU A 45 -25.05 11.91 3.38
CA GLU A 45 -23.72 12.48 3.62
C GLU A 45 -22.94 11.73 4.69
N ALA A 46 -23.41 10.57 5.16
CA ALA A 46 -22.76 9.82 6.25
C ALA A 46 -21.26 9.59 6.00
N TYR A 47 -20.90 9.20 4.77
CA TYR A 47 -19.50 8.97 4.40
C TYR A 47 -18.67 10.26 4.39
N THR A 48 -19.18 11.34 3.79
CA THR A 48 -18.46 12.61 3.71
C THR A 48 -18.32 13.27 5.07
N LYS A 49 -19.35 13.20 5.92
CA LYS A 49 -19.28 13.64 7.32
C LYS A 49 -18.27 12.83 8.12
N THR A 50 -18.21 11.51 7.92
CA THR A 50 -17.18 10.67 8.53
C THR A 50 -15.78 11.10 8.09
N MET A 51 -15.57 11.31 6.78
CA MET A 51 -14.28 11.78 6.27
C MET A 51 -13.93 13.19 6.78
N ALA A 52 -14.90 14.09 6.90
CA ALA A 52 -14.72 15.44 7.41
C ALA A 52 -14.42 15.48 8.91
N ALA A 53 -14.94 14.53 9.69
CA ALA A 53 -14.63 14.37 11.11
C ALA A 53 -13.15 14.02 11.33
N TRP A 54 -12.53 13.32 10.37
CA TRP A 54 -11.09 13.09 10.37
C TRP A 54 -10.40 14.37 9.85
N ARG A 55 -10.13 15.32 10.75
CA ARG A 55 -9.30 16.51 10.47
C ARG A 55 -7.87 16.09 10.11
N VAL A 56 -7.64 15.70 8.87
CA VAL A 56 -6.28 15.54 8.33
C VAL A 56 -5.77 16.93 7.96
N ILE A 57 -5.08 17.58 8.89
CA ILE A 57 -4.30 18.79 8.59
C ILE A 57 -3.08 18.32 7.77
N ALA A 58 -3.26 18.26 6.45
CA ALA A 58 -2.27 17.80 5.47
C ALA A 58 -1.31 18.93 5.02
N SER A 59 -1.18 20.01 5.80
CA SER A 59 -0.37 21.18 5.41
C SER A 59 1.11 21.06 5.80
N GLU A 60 1.51 20.01 6.51
CA GLU A 60 2.87 19.87 7.05
C GLU A 60 3.52 18.55 6.61
N ILE A 61 4.80 18.63 6.27
CA ILE A 61 5.65 17.45 6.05
C ILE A 61 5.72 16.67 7.36
N LYS A 62 5.32 15.39 7.31
CA LYS A 62 5.20 14.52 8.48
C LYS A 62 6.46 13.70 8.77
N LEU A 63 7.60 14.04 8.15
CA LEU A 63 8.87 13.34 8.35
C LEU A 63 9.29 13.29 9.82
N GLY A 64 9.07 14.37 10.59
CA GLY A 64 9.37 14.40 12.02
C GLY A 64 8.68 13.27 12.81
N THR A 65 7.43 12.96 12.45
CA THR A 65 6.68 11.89 13.12
C THR A 65 7.31 10.51 12.93
N TRP A 66 7.99 10.26 11.79
CA TRP A 66 8.73 9.02 11.56
C TRP A 66 9.96 8.92 12.46
N ILE A 67 10.70 10.01 12.59
CA ILE A 67 11.91 10.07 13.40
C ILE A 67 11.56 9.86 14.88
N ASP A 68 10.58 10.60 15.38
CA ASP A 68 10.16 10.57 16.78
C ASP A 68 9.60 9.20 17.17
N TYR A 69 8.75 8.61 16.32
CA TYR A 69 8.15 7.31 16.59
C TYR A 69 9.18 6.18 16.59
N VAL A 70 10.07 6.13 15.60
CA VAL A 70 11.09 5.08 15.54
C VAL A 70 12.02 5.15 16.75
N TYR A 71 12.32 6.36 17.24
CA TYR A 71 13.08 6.55 18.46
C TYR A 71 12.31 6.10 19.70
N ALA A 72 11.03 6.45 19.80
CA ALA A 72 10.20 6.09 20.94
C ALA A 72 10.09 4.57 21.13
N ASP A 73 9.89 3.81 20.05
CA ASP A 73 9.68 2.36 20.11
C ASP A 73 10.99 1.55 20.13
N TYR A 74 12.01 2.00 19.40
CA TYR A 74 13.21 1.20 19.11
C TYR A 74 14.53 1.92 19.43
N GLY A 75 14.48 3.16 19.91
CA GLY A 75 15.64 3.97 20.28
C GLY A 75 16.62 4.20 19.11
N PRO A 76 17.90 4.43 19.43
CA PRO A 76 18.95 4.67 18.43
C PRO A 76 19.14 3.53 17.42
N VAL A 77 18.89 2.28 17.84
CA VAL A 77 18.98 1.11 16.95
C VAL A 77 17.90 1.19 15.86
N GLY A 78 16.69 1.61 16.21
CA GLY A 78 15.62 1.84 15.24
C GLY A 78 16.02 2.83 14.15
N TRP A 79 16.67 3.93 14.51
CA TRP A 79 17.17 4.92 13.55
C TRP A 79 18.23 4.34 12.61
N LEU A 80 19.18 3.56 13.14
CA LEU A 80 20.20 2.91 12.32
C LEU A 80 19.59 1.95 11.29
N VAL A 81 18.61 1.13 11.73
CA VAL A 81 17.90 0.20 10.84
C VAL A 81 17.09 0.96 9.79
N ALA A 82 16.34 1.99 10.19
CA ALA A 82 15.56 2.81 9.26
C ALA A 82 16.46 3.49 8.22
N ALA A 83 17.58 4.08 8.64
CA ALA A 83 18.56 4.68 7.75
C ALA A 83 19.16 3.65 6.79
N ALA A 84 19.52 2.46 7.28
CA ALA A 84 20.04 1.38 6.44
C ALA A 84 19.04 0.95 5.36
N VAL A 85 17.75 0.83 5.72
CA VAL A 85 16.67 0.49 4.77
C VAL A 85 16.49 1.58 3.72
N ILE A 86 16.43 2.85 4.12
CA ILE A 86 16.26 3.99 3.19
C ILE A 86 17.45 4.06 2.23
N VAL A 87 18.67 3.96 2.75
CA VAL A 87 19.89 4.02 1.92
C VAL A 87 19.97 2.81 0.99
N GLY A 88 19.64 1.61 1.49
CA GLY A 88 19.60 0.40 0.67
C GLY A 88 18.59 0.51 -0.47
N TYR A 89 17.40 1.02 -0.17
CA TYR A 89 16.35 1.26 -1.15
C TYR A 89 16.73 2.31 -2.19
N ALA A 90 17.29 3.44 -1.75
CA ALA A 90 17.76 4.49 -2.64
C ALA A 90 18.88 3.98 -3.57
N ARG A 91 19.84 3.21 -3.05
CA ARG A 91 20.88 2.57 -3.87
C ARG A 91 20.30 1.61 -4.90
N PHE A 92 19.29 0.83 -4.52
CA PHE A 92 18.61 -0.05 -5.44
C PHE A 92 17.88 0.72 -6.54
N MET A 93 17.15 1.79 -6.21
CA MET A 93 16.50 2.68 -7.19
C MET A 93 17.48 3.39 -8.12
N LEU A 94 18.67 3.72 -7.64
CA LEU A 94 19.75 4.30 -8.44
C LEU A 94 20.55 3.26 -9.24
N SER A 95 20.27 1.96 -9.05
CA SER A 95 20.97 0.92 -9.78
C SER A 95 20.48 0.79 -11.22
N PRO A 96 21.34 0.32 -12.15
CA PRO A 96 20.94 0.05 -13.53
C PRO A 96 19.77 -0.93 -13.66
N HIS A 97 19.57 -1.80 -12.66
CA HIS A 97 18.49 -2.78 -12.65
C HIS A 97 17.12 -2.11 -12.51
N ALA A 98 17.00 -1.13 -11.62
CA ALA A 98 15.75 -0.40 -11.43
C ALA A 98 15.42 0.53 -12.61
N TRP A 99 16.44 1.09 -13.27
CA TRP A 99 16.24 1.98 -14.42
C TRP A 99 15.65 1.26 -15.63
N ARG A 100 15.93 -0.05 -15.76
CA ARG A 100 15.35 -0.90 -16.82
C ARG A 100 13.84 -1.06 -16.71
N TRP A 101 13.23 -0.74 -15.57
CA TRP A 101 11.78 -0.78 -15.39
C TRP A 101 11.04 0.29 -16.21
N GLY A 102 11.79 1.25 -16.76
CA GLY A 102 11.24 2.38 -17.48
C GLY A 102 10.75 3.48 -16.55
N PRO A 103 10.52 4.69 -17.10
CA PRO A 103 10.28 5.89 -16.31
C PRO A 103 8.98 5.83 -15.49
N GLU A 104 7.95 5.15 -16.00
CA GLU A 104 6.65 5.02 -15.35
C GLU A 104 6.76 4.21 -14.04
N LEU A 105 7.33 3.00 -14.12
CA LEU A 105 7.48 2.10 -12.97
C LEU A 105 8.54 2.61 -11.99
N TRP A 106 9.66 3.12 -12.50
CA TRP A 106 10.69 3.72 -11.66
C TRP A 106 10.18 4.95 -10.92
N GLY A 107 9.47 5.84 -11.63
CA GLY A 107 8.89 7.04 -11.05
C GLY A 107 7.86 6.71 -9.97
N TRP A 108 6.98 5.75 -10.21
CA TRP A 108 6.03 5.28 -9.21
C TRP A 108 6.72 4.63 -8.00
N ALA A 109 7.67 3.73 -8.24
CA ALA A 109 8.42 3.05 -7.18
C ALA A 109 9.24 4.03 -6.31
N GLY A 110 9.74 5.13 -6.86
CA GLY A 110 10.40 6.18 -6.08
C GLY A 110 9.42 7.11 -5.36
N ALA A 111 8.46 7.66 -6.11
CA ALA A 111 7.58 8.72 -5.62
C ALA A 111 6.60 8.22 -4.55
N TYR A 112 6.07 7.00 -4.68
CA TYR A 112 5.05 6.50 -3.76
C TYR A 112 5.58 6.26 -2.34
N PRO A 113 6.70 5.54 -2.11
CA PRO A 113 7.31 5.44 -0.78
C PRO A 113 7.74 6.81 -0.22
N ALA A 114 8.27 7.69 -1.07
CA ALA A 114 8.61 9.05 -0.65
C ALA A 114 7.37 9.82 -0.17
N TYR A 115 6.24 9.71 -0.88
CA TYR A 115 4.96 10.27 -0.45
C TYR A 115 4.51 9.70 0.90
N GLN A 116 4.63 8.38 1.11
CA GLN A 116 4.28 7.76 2.38
C GLN A 116 5.11 8.34 3.54
N VAL A 117 6.41 8.53 3.36
CA VAL A 117 7.29 9.05 4.42
C VAL A 117 7.07 10.55 4.66
N LEU A 118 6.88 11.34 3.59
CA LEU A 118 6.85 12.80 3.67
C LEU A 118 5.46 13.35 4.02
N VAL A 119 4.40 12.76 3.49
CA VAL A 119 3.04 13.32 3.59
C VAL A 119 2.23 12.59 4.66
N THR A 120 2.57 11.35 4.95
CA THR A 120 1.82 10.55 5.91
C THR A 120 2.66 10.38 7.17
N GLY A 121 2.09 10.68 8.35
CA GLY A 121 2.73 10.29 9.60
C GLY A 121 2.83 8.77 9.74
N ILE A 122 3.60 8.27 10.71
CA ILE A 122 3.77 6.83 10.91
C ILE A 122 2.68 6.26 11.84
N GLY A 123 2.33 4.99 11.61
CA GLY A 123 1.53 4.16 12.51
C GLY A 123 1.60 2.70 12.07
N PRO A 124 1.35 1.71 12.95
CA PRO A 124 1.55 0.29 12.64
C PRO A 124 0.80 -0.16 11.38
N SER A 125 -0.41 0.37 11.19
CA SER A 125 -1.25 0.08 10.03
C SER A 125 -0.72 0.66 8.72
N ARG A 126 0.17 1.65 8.74
CA ARG A 126 0.66 2.34 7.54
C ARG A 126 1.77 1.60 6.82
N ILE A 127 2.43 0.66 7.50
CA ILE A 127 3.39 -0.28 6.88
C ILE A 127 2.71 -1.02 5.71
N ARG A 128 1.42 -1.32 5.82
CA ARG A 128 0.65 -1.99 4.74
C ARG A 128 0.60 -1.17 3.46
N TYR A 129 0.68 0.16 3.53
CA TYR A 129 0.64 0.99 2.32
C TYR A 129 1.90 0.79 1.48
N PHE A 130 3.05 0.48 2.10
CA PHE A 130 4.27 0.14 1.37
C PHE A 130 4.16 -1.15 0.56
N ILE A 131 3.16 -2.02 0.79
CA ILE A 131 2.87 -3.17 -0.09
C ILE A 131 2.46 -2.68 -1.48
N MET A 132 1.78 -1.53 -1.56
CA MET A 132 1.39 -0.90 -2.83
C MET A 132 2.55 -0.17 -3.51
N ALA A 133 3.70 -0.06 -2.84
CA ALA A 133 4.94 0.20 -3.53
C ALA A 133 5.23 -1.04 -4.40
N PHE A 134 4.89 -0.90 -5.67
CA PHE A 134 5.15 -1.82 -6.78
C PHE A 134 6.44 -2.65 -6.70
N PRO A 135 7.59 -2.18 -6.16
CA PRO A 135 8.76 -3.02 -5.88
C PRO A 135 8.47 -4.29 -5.06
N VAL A 136 7.58 -4.27 -4.07
CA VAL A 136 7.24 -5.47 -3.28
C VAL A 136 6.56 -6.51 -4.16
N ALA A 137 5.61 -6.08 -4.99
CA ALA A 137 4.93 -6.96 -5.94
C ALA A 137 5.89 -7.51 -7.01
N LEU A 138 6.85 -6.71 -7.50
CA LEU A 138 7.89 -7.17 -8.44
C LEU A 138 8.86 -8.16 -7.80
N ILE A 139 9.25 -7.96 -6.54
CA ILE A 139 10.08 -8.93 -5.80
C ILE A 139 9.33 -10.25 -5.63
N ILE A 140 8.06 -10.20 -5.26
CA ILE A 140 7.19 -11.38 -5.15
C ILE A 140 7.05 -12.06 -6.52
N ALA A 141 6.79 -11.30 -7.58
CA ALA A 141 6.67 -11.83 -8.94
C ALA A 141 7.96 -12.51 -9.41
N TRP A 142 9.11 -11.86 -9.20
CA TRP A 142 10.43 -12.42 -9.51
C TRP A 142 10.73 -13.69 -8.72
N LEU A 143 10.36 -13.73 -7.43
CA LEU A 143 10.53 -14.91 -6.59
C LEU A 143 9.68 -16.09 -7.08
N LEU A 144 8.44 -15.81 -7.50
CA LEU A 144 7.49 -16.80 -8.02
C LEU A 144 7.86 -17.30 -9.42
N ASP A 145 8.71 -16.57 -10.16
CA ASP A 145 9.18 -16.93 -11.50
C ASP A 145 10.39 -17.89 -11.49
N ARG A 146 10.96 -18.16 -10.31
CA ARG A 146 12.04 -19.16 -10.16
C ARG A 146 11.50 -20.56 -10.44
N GLU A 147 12.19 -21.34 -11.28
CA GLU A 147 11.79 -22.70 -11.69
C GLU A 147 11.45 -23.64 -10.51
N ARG A 148 12.21 -23.53 -9.40
CA ARG A 148 11.99 -24.33 -8.18
C ARG A 148 10.69 -24.00 -7.45
N VAL A 149 10.20 -22.77 -7.63
CA VAL A 149 9.05 -22.18 -6.94
C VAL A 149 7.81 -22.22 -7.83
N ALA A 150 7.98 -22.20 -9.15
CA ALA A 150 6.93 -22.20 -10.15
C ALA A 150 5.89 -23.32 -9.91
N ARG A 151 6.34 -24.53 -9.57
CA ARG A 151 5.45 -25.68 -9.29
C ARG A 151 4.53 -25.49 -8.07
N HIS A 152 4.89 -24.58 -7.15
CA HIS A 152 4.10 -24.25 -5.95
C HIS A 152 3.57 -22.82 -5.98
N ARG A 153 3.64 -22.13 -7.13
CA ARG A 153 3.29 -20.71 -7.25
C ARG A 153 1.89 -20.42 -6.72
N VAL A 154 0.91 -21.25 -7.07
CA VAL A 154 -0.48 -21.10 -6.60
C VAL A 154 -0.56 -21.31 -5.10
N ALA A 155 0.06 -22.36 -4.57
CA ALA A 155 0.07 -22.64 -3.13
C ALA A 155 0.72 -21.50 -2.32
N LEU A 156 1.80 -20.90 -2.83
CA LEU A 156 2.48 -19.76 -2.20
C LEU A 156 1.65 -18.48 -2.25
N LEU A 157 0.98 -18.19 -3.37
CA LEU A 157 0.07 -17.05 -3.47
C LEU A 157 -1.13 -17.21 -2.55
N VAL A 158 -1.69 -18.41 -2.45
CA VAL A 158 -2.75 -18.74 -1.49
C VAL A 158 -2.25 -18.59 -0.06
N ALA A 159 -1.08 -19.13 0.27
CA ALA A 159 -0.48 -18.99 1.60
C ALA A 159 -0.21 -17.52 1.96
N LEU A 160 0.28 -16.72 1.01
CA LEU A 160 0.49 -15.28 1.18
C LEU A 160 -0.83 -14.55 1.43
N GLY A 161 -1.87 -14.86 0.63
CA GLY A 161 -3.21 -14.29 0.79
C GLY A 161 -3.83 -14.65 2.13
N CYS A 162 -3.82 -15.93 2.49
CA CYS A 162 -4.30 -16.43 3.79
C CYS A 162 -3.50 -15.84 4.95
N GLY A 163 -2.18 -15.71 4.82
CA GLY A 163 -1.32 -15.06 5.80
C GLY A 163 -1.67 -13.58 5.97
N GLY A 164 -1.94 -12.86 4.88
CA GLY A 164 -2.42 -11.49 4.92
C GLY A 164 -3.76 -11.35 5.64
N VAL A 165 -4.71 -12.25 5.37
CA VAL A 165 -6.01 -12.28 6.07
C VAL A 165 -5.85 -12.60 7.55
N ALA A 166 -5.00 -13.58 7.89
CA ALA A 166 -4.73 -13.95 9.28
C ALA A 166 -4.05 -12.80 10.05
N LEU A 167 -3.07 -12.13 9.43
CA LEU A 167 -2.41 -10.96 10.00
C LEU A 167 -3.40 -9.79 10.18
N GLN A 168 -4.31 -9.60 9.22
CA GLN A 168 -5.37 -8.59 9.33
C GLN A 168 -6.33 -8.93 10.49
N GLY A 169 -6.70 -10.20 10.66
CA GLY A 169 -7.52 -10.66 11.78
C GLY A 169 -6.83 -10.48 13.13
N TRP A 170 -5.55 -10.85 13.22
CA TRP A 170 -4.72 -10.61 14.41
C TRP A 170 -4.61 -9.13 14.73
N TRP A 171 -4.42 -8.27 13.71
CA TRP A 171 -4.34 -6.82 13.92
C TRP A 171 -5.65 -6.26 14.47
N ILE A 172 -6.80 -6.66 13.90
CA ILE A 172 -8.12 -6.25 14.42
C ILE A 172 -8.27 -6.67 15.88
N TRP A 173 -7.89 -7.90 16.21
CA TRP A 173 -7.99 -8.43 17.57
C TRP A 173 -7.15 -7.63 18.58
N ASN A 174 -5.94 -7.20 18.21
CA ASN A 174 -5.01 -6.56 19.16
C ASN A 174 -5.12 -5.03 19.19
N TYR A 175 -5.40 -4.39 18.05
CA TYR A 175 -5.37 -2.93 17.91
C TYR A 175 -6.75 -2.29 17.78
N TRP A 176 -7.80 -3.07 17.47
CA TRP A 176 -9.19 -2.59 17.36
C TRP A 176 -10.02 -2.98 18.59
N MET A 177 -9.43 -2.99 19.79
CA MET A 177 -10.19 -3.05 21.04
C MET A 177 -10.30 -1.65 21.63
N ILE A 178 -11.46 -1.00 21.44
CA ILE A 178 -11.78 0.27 22.11
C ILE A 178 -12.21 -0.06 23.53
N THR A 179 -11.27 -0.02 24.47
CA THR A 179 -11.53 -0.34 25.88
C THR A 179 -11.93 0.88 26.72
N ARG A 180 -11.49 2.10 26.34
CA ARG A 180 -11.93 3.38 26.92
C ARG A 180 -11.90 4.51 25.89
N VAL A 181 -12.84 5.45 25.99
CA VAL A 181 -12.83 6.71 25.23
C VAL A 181 -12.13 7.76 26.07
N SER A 182 -10.79 7.74 26.10
CA SER A 182 -9.97 8.81 26.68
C SER A 182 -9.16 9.47 25.56
N GLY A 183 -9.06 10.80 25.58
CA GLY A 183 -8.63 11.63 24.44
C GLY A 183 -7.18 11.46 23.97
N ASP A 184 -6.35 10.73 24.70
CA ASP A 184 -4.95 10.51 24.35
C ASP A 184 -4.79 9.16 23.62
N PHE A 185 -5.02 9.17 22.31
CA PHE A 185 -4.71 8.05 21.43
C PHE A 185 -3.27 8.17 20.92
N GLN A 186 -2.32 7.77 21.75
CA GLN A 186 -1.06 7.22 21.27
C GLN A 186 -1.22 5.71 21.47
N PHE A 187 -1.08 4.90 20.41
CA PHE A 187 -1.30 3.45 20.49
C PHE A 187 -0.55 2.83 21.70
N PRO A 188 -1.09 1.76 22.32
CA PRO A 188 -0.52 1.16 23.53
C PRO A 188 0.93 0.72 23.37
#